data_AF-A6UW09-F1
#
_entry.id   AF-A6UW09-F1
#
_cell.length_a   1.000
_cell.length_b   1.000
_cell.length_c   1.000
_cell.angle_alpha   90.00
_cell.angle_beta   90.00
_cell.angle_gamma   90.00
#
_symmetry.space_group_name_H-M   'P 1'
#
loop_
_entity.id
_entity.type
_entity.pdbx_description
1 polymer ?
#
loop_
_entity_poly.entity_id
_entity_poly.type
_entity_poly.pdbx_seq_one_letter_code
_entity_poly.pdbx_strand_id
1 'polypeptide(L)'
;MSLKGILSHIKVENLDVRYIIRGIIDGSLSSLGVVIGASGGDISIIIAAGVGGGVANGMSNILGALTAERAILEGERASQEKVLLQNEGSLKKSSFYQMAIDKTAVSGMQDGLATALGSIIPVMPFLFLEKNMAIMVSIAITLAILFALGVFIGKISKENLKISGLKMVLGGVMVAIISFAIERFI
;
A
#
# COMPACT_ATOMS: atom_id res chain seq x y z
N MET A 1 -4.59 -32.32 18.64
CA MET A 1 -4.98 -31.04 18.02
C MET A 1 -4.31 -30.97 16.64
N SER A 2 -5.07 -30.89 15.55
CA SER A 2 -4.52 -31.04 14.18
C SER A 2 -3.67 -29.84 13.78
N LEU A 3 -2.50 -30.09 13.15
CA LEU A 3 -1.59 -29.06 12.63
C LEU A 3 -2.30 -28.07 11.69
N LYS A 4 -3.34 -28.53 10.97
CA LYS A 4 -4.21 -27.70 10.13
C LYS A 4 -5.03 -26.68 10.92
N GLY A 5 -5.44 -26.99 12.16
CA GLY A 5 -6.22 -26.10 13.01
C GLY A 5 -5.39 -24.96 13.63
N ILE A 6 -4.11 -25.23 13.90
CA ILE A 6 -3.14 -24.22 14.36
C ILE A 6 -2.75 -23.31 13.18
N LEU A 7 -2.48 -23.90 12.01
CA LEU A 7 -2.18 -23.15 10.78
C LEU A 7 -3.37 -22.31 10.28
N SER A 8 -4.61 -22.73 10.52
CA SER A 8 -5.81 -21.96 10.14
C SER A 8 -6.08 -20.78 11.08
N HIS A 9 -5.76 -20.88 12.37
CA HIS A 9 -5.85 -19.74 13.28
C HIS A 9 -4.74 -18.71 13.02
N ILE A 10 -3.51 -19.17 12.74
CA ILE A 10 -2.38 -18.30 12.40
C ILE A 10 -2.59 -17.56 11.06
N LYS A 11 -3.30 -18.14 10.08
CA LYS A 11 -3.52 -17.48 8.77
C LYS A 11 -4.54 -16.33 8.79
N VAL A 12 -5.47 -16.32 9.74
CA VAL A 12 -6.54 -15.30 9.80
C VAL A 12 -6.21 -14.19 10.82
N GLU A 13 -5.44 -14.48 11.88
CA GLU A 13 -4.93 -13.45 12.80
C GLU A 13 -3.81 -12.57 12.22
N ASN A 14 -3.09 -13.06 11.21
CA ASN A 14 -1.95 -12.34 10.62
C ASN A 14 -2.32 -11.43 9.44
N LEU A 15 -3.60 -11.34 9.06
CA LEU A 15 -4.03 -10.45 7.99
C LEU A 15 -4.34 -9.05 8.56
N ASP A 16 -3.36 -8.16 8.53
CA ASP A 16 -3.59 -6.79 8.93
C ASP A 16 -4.19 -6.02 7.76
N VAL A 17 -5.52 -6.03 7.72
CA VAL A 17 -6.34 -5.38 6.69
C VAL A 17 -5.93 -3.92 6.46
N ARG A 18 -5.38 -3.25 7.49
CA ARG A 18 -4.89 -1.87 7.38
C ARG A 18 -3.75 -1.74 6.37
N TYR A 19 -2.79 -2.66 6.39
CA TYR A 19 -1.65 -2.65 5.47
C TYR A 19 -2.08 -3.01 4.04
N ILE A 20 -3.05 -3.90 3.89
CA ILE A 20 -3.63 -4.21 2.57
C ILE A 20 -4.34 -2.97 1.99
N ILE A 21 -5.20 -2.31 2.78
CA ILE A 21 -5.88 -1.09 2.33
C ILE A 21 -4.85 -0.03 1.95
N ARG A 22 -3.88 0.23 2.85
CA ARG A 22 -2.80 1.20 2.61
C ARG A 22 -2.07 0.91 1.31
N GLY A 23 -1.66 -0.34 1.10
CA GLY A 23 -0.93 -0.72 -0.10
C GLY A 23 -1.77 -0.49 -1.38
N ILE A 24 -3.04 -0.91 -1.40
CA ILE A 24 -3.90 -0.65 -2.58
C ILE A 24 -4.01 0.86 -2.85
N ILE A 25 -4.12 1.69 -1.81
CA ILE A 25 -4.16 3.16 -1.94
C ILE A 25 -2.86 3.67 -2.56
N ASP A 26 -1.71 3.28 -2.00
CA ASP A 26 -0.38 3.71 -2.46
C ASP A 26 -0.16 3.32 -3.93
N GLY A 27 -0.50 2.08 -4.30
CA GLY A 27 -0.38 1.58 -5.67
C GLY A 27 -1.31 2.29 -6.65
N SER A 28 -2.57 2.49 -6.26
CA SER A 28 -3.58 3.13 -7.09
C SER A 28 -3.25 4.62 -7.34
N LEU A 29 -2.81 5.35 -6.31
CA LEU A 29 -2.42 6.75 -6.45
C LEU A 29 -1.12 6.91 -7.24
N SER A 30 -0.13 6.03 -7.01
CA SER A 30 1.13 6.06 -7.76
C SER A 30 0.89 5.82 -9.26
N SER A 31 0.11 4.80 -9.60
CA SER A 31 -0.24 4.53 -11.01
C SER A 31 -1.08 5.64 -11.65
N LEU A 32 -2.02 6.25 -10.93
CA LEU A 32 -2.75 7.43 -11.40
C LEU A 32 -1.81 8.59 -11.74
N GLY A 33 -0.85 8.86 -10.86
CA GLY A 33 0.15 9.90 -11.08
C GLY A 33 1.03 9.61 -12.30
N VAL A 34 1.44 8.35 -12.50
CA VAL A 34 2.20 7.92 -13.68
C VAL A 34 1.38 8.03 -14.96
N VAL A 35 0.13 7.54 -14.94
CA VAL A 35 -0.75 7.53 -16.13
C VAL A 35 -1.00 8.96 -16.62
N ILE A 36 -1.22 9.89 -15.71
CA ILE A 36 -1.43 11.31 -16.06
C ILE A 36 -0.09 11.97 -16.42
N GLY A 37 0.94 11.77 -15.60
CA GLY A 37 2.25 12.38 -15.77
C GLY A 37 2.97 11.97 -17.06
N ALA A 38 2.73 10.75 -17.54
CA ALA A 38 3.29 10.24 -18.78
C ALA A 38 2.28 10.24 -19.95
N SER A 39 1.13 10.91 -19.81
CA SER A 39 0.05 10.86 -20.81
C SER A 39 0.44 11.41 -22.19
N GLY A 40 1.36 12.38 -22.25
CA GLY A 40 1.96 12.88 -23.48
C GLY A 40 2.82 11.85 -24.23
N GLY A 41 3.35 10.84 -23.54
CA GLY A 41 4.21 9.80 -24.10
C GLY A 41 3.49 8.66 -24.82
N ASP A 42 4.29 7.66 -25.22
CA ASP A 42 3.81 6.42 -25.80
C ASP A 42 3.19 5.49 -24.75
N ILE A 43 2.24 4.65 -25.18
CA ILE A 43 1.57 3.66 -24.33
C ILE A 43 2.59 2.74 -23.61
N SER A 44 3.67 2.38 -24.30
CA SER A 44 4.73 1.53 -23.76
C SER A 44 5.42 2.16 -22.55
N ILE A 45 5.64 3.48 -22.57
CA ILE A 45 6.24 4.23 -21.46
C ILE A 45 5.29 4.24 -20.26
N ILE A 46 3.99 4.46 -20.50
CA ILE A 46 2.97 4.46 -19.44
C ILE A 46 2.90 3.09 -18.76
N ILE A 47 2.90 2.00 -19.53
CA ILE A 47 2.89 0.64 -18.99
C ILE A 47 4.18 0.34 -18.22
N ALA A 48 5.34 0.63 -18.81
CA ALA A 48 6.63 0.36 -18.18
C ALA A 48 6.80 1.15 -16.88
N ALA A 49 6.45 2.44 -16.88
CA ALA A 49 6.50 3.30 -15.69
C ALA A 49 5.45 2.89 -14.66
N GLY A 50 4.24 2.50 -15.09
CA GLY A 50 3.16 2.12 -14.18
C GLY A 50 3.44 0.81 -13.46
N VAL A 51 3.85 -0.22 -14.20
CA VAL A 51 4.21 -1.53 -13.64
C VAL A 51 5.55 -1.45 -12.91
N GLY A 52 6.57 -0.87 -13.53
CA GLY A 52 7.91 -0.75 -12.94
C GLY A 52 7.92 0.12 -11.68
N GLY A 53 7.29 1.30 -11.75
CA GLY A 53 7.09 2.18 -10.61
C GLY A 53 6.24 1.54 -9.52
N GLY A 54 5.20 0.79 -9.90
CA GLY A 54 4.37 0.00 -9.00
C GLY A 54 5.13 -1.08 -8.22
N VAL A 55 5.96 -1.86 -8.91
CA VAL A 55 6.83 -2.88 -8.29
C VAL A 55 7.87 -2.23 -7.38
N ALA A 56 8.49 -1.13 -7.83
CA ALA A 56 9.44 -0.37 -7.01
C ALA A 56 8.78 0.17 -5.74
N ASN A 57 7.57 0.73 -5.84
CA ASN A 57 6.80 1.23 -4.70
C ASN A 57 6.41 0.09 -3.74
N GLY A 58 5.95 -1.04 -4.27
CA GLY A 58 5.67 -2.23 -3.45
C GLY A 58 6.90 -2.73 -2.70
N MET A 59 8.05 -2.80 -3.37
CA MET A 59 9.31 -3.17 -2.73
C MET A 59 9.72 -2.15 -1.65
N SER A 60 9.52 -0.85 -1.91
CA SER A 60 9.75 0.21 -0.92
C SER A 60 8.91 0.01 0.34
N ASN A 61 7.64 -0.36 0.22
CA ASN A 61 6.78 -0.63 1.39
C ASN A 61 7.25 -1.86 2.18
N ILE A 62 7.70 -2.94 1.50
CA ILE A 62 8.26 -4.13 2.16
C ILE A 62 9.54 -3.77 2.92
N LEU A 63 10.50 -3.13 2.25
CA LEU A 63 11.79 -2.78 2.84
C LEU A 63 11.63 -1.74 3.95
N GLY A 64 10.70 -0.80 3.78
CA GLY A 64 10.34 0.20 4.78
C GLY A 64 9.83 -0.46 6.06
N ALA A 65 8.90 -1.41 5.95
CA ALA A 65 8.45 -2.18 7.10
C ALA A 65 9.59 -3.01 7.73
N LEU A 66 10.30 -3.80 6.93
CA LEU A 66 11.35 -4.71 7.43
C LEU A 66 12.56 -4.00 8.05
N THR A 67 12.87 -2.79 7.59
CA THR A 67 14.06 -2.05 8.01
C THR A 67 13.70 -0.92 8.97
N ALA A 68 12.78 -0.03 8.59
CA ALA A 68 12.47 1.15 9.39
C ALA A 68 11.61 0.80 10.61
N GLU A 69 10.53 0.03 10.45
CA GLU A 69 9.73 -0.39 11.62
C GLU A 69 10.56 -1.29 12.54
N ARG A 70 11.38 -2.19 11.97
CA ARG A 70 12.30 -3.02 12.77
C ARG A 70 13.32 -2.19 13.55
N ALA A 71 13.87 -1.14 12.97
CA ALA A 71 14.81 -0.25 13.68
C ALA A 71 14.12 0.45 14.87
N ILE A 72 12.86 0.87 14.70
CA ILE A 72 12.06 1.43 15.80
C ILE A 72 11.83 0.38 16.89
N LEU A 73 11.43 -0.85 16.53
CA LEU A 73 11.24 -1.94 17.49
C LEU A 73 12.53 -2.29 18.26
N GLU A 74 13.69 -2.27 17.60
CA GLU A 74 14.99 -2.46 18.27
C GLU A 74 15.32 -1.33 19.25
N GLY A 75 15.03 -0.09 18.87
CA GLY A 75 15.22 1.08 19.74
C GLY A 75 14.31 1.05 20.97
N GLU A 76 13.03 0.73 20.77
CA GLU A 76 12.06 0.55 21.86
C GLU A 76 12.47 -0.57 22.81
N ARG A 77 12.87 -1.73 22.27
CA ARG A 77 13.39 -2.85 23.05
C ARG A 77 14.62 -2.44 23.87
N ALA A 78 15.59 -1.77 23.26
CA ALA A 78 16.81 -1.33 23.95
C ALA A 78 16.50 -0.32 25.08
N SER A 79 15.55 0.58 24.85
CA SER A 79 15.06 1.51 25.88
C SER A 79 14.40 0.76 27.06
N GLN A 80 13.56 -0.23 26.76
CA GLN A 80 12.92 -1.08 27.79
C GLN A 80 13.95 -1.86 28.61
N GLU A 81 14.96 -2.45 27.97
CA GLU A 81 16.04 -3.17 28.67
C GLU A 81 16.78 -2.26 29.66
N LYS A 82 17.07 -1.02 29.25
CA LYS A 82 17.74 -0.03 30.10
C LYS A 82 16.90 0.34 31.32
N VAL A 83 15.60 0.57 31.15
CA VAL A 83 14.69 0.92 32.26
C VAL A 83 14.51 -0.25 33.22
N LEU A 84 14.53 -1.49 32.70
CA LEU A 84 14.42 -2.70 33.51
C LEU A 84 15.75 -3.17 34.13
N LEU A 85 16.84 -2.44 33.90
CA LEU A 85 18.20 -2.81 34.31
C LEU A 85 18.60 -4.22 33.84
N GLN A 86 18.13 -4.61 32.66
CA GLN A 86 18.45 -5.88 32.04
C GLN A 86 19.66 -5.76 31.13
N ASN A 87 20.35 -6.88 30.88
CA ASN A 87 21.45 -6.93 29.92
C ASN A 87 20.96 -6.68 28.49
N GLU A 88 21.81 -6.09 27.66
CA GLU A 88 21.52 -5.85 26.25
C GLU A 88 21.17 -7.17 25.53
N GLY A 89 20.06 -7.16 24.80
CA GLY A 89 19.58 -8.31 24.02
C GLY A 89 18.77 -9.34 24.83
N SER A 90 18.60 -9.14 26.13
CA SER A 90 17.80 -10.03 27.00
C SER A 90 16.35 -10.18 26.52
N LEU A 91 15.73 -9.11 26.01
CA LEU A 91 14.35 -9.13 25.54
C LEU A 91 14.19 -9.68 24.11
N LYS A 92 15.28 -9.95 23.38
CA LYS A 92 15.18 -10.56 22.03
C LYS A 92 14.59 -11.97 22.05
N LYS A 93 14.68 -12.66 23.19
CA LYS A 93 14.08 -13.99 23.37
C LYS A 93 12.63 -13.90 23.84
N SER A 94 12.12 -12.71 24.15
CA SER A 94 10.73 -12.56 24.57
C SER A 94 9.80 -12.93 23.42
N SER A 95 8.71 -13.63 23.76
CA SER A 95 7.65 -13.95 22.80
C SER A 95 7.05 -12.68 22.18
N PHE A 96 7.00 -11.59 22.95
CA PHE A 96 6.52 -10.29 22.49
C PHE A 96 7.40 -9.70 21.37
N TYR A 97 8.72 -9.67 21.56
CA TYR A 97 9.64 -9.17 20.53
C TYR A 97 9.59 -10.01 19.25
N GLN A 98 9.62 -11.35 19.39
CA GLN A 98 9.58 -12.25 18.23
C GLN A 98 8.25 -12.10 17.46
N MET A 99 7.12 -12.03 18.18
CA MET A 99 5.82 -11.78 17.57
C MET A 99 5.76 -10.41 16.87
N ALA A 100 6.37 -9.36 17.45
CA ALA A 100 6.40 -8.04 16.85
C ALA A 100 7.20 -8.02 15.54
N ILE A 101 8.38 -8.65 15.49
CA ILE A 101 9.20 -8.76 14.28
C ILE A 101 8.48 -9.55 13.19
N ASP A 102 7.91 -10.71 13.53
CA ASP A 102 7.19 -11.54 12.58
C ASP A 102 5.97 -10.81 12.03
N LYS A 103 5.23 -10.09 12.88
CA LYS A 103 4.08 -9.29 12.46
C LYS A 103 4.49 -8.16 11.52
N THR A 104 5.54 -7.40 11.83
CA THR A 104 6.07 -6.36 10.93
C THR A 104 6.46 -6.93 9.57
N ALA A 105 7.10 -8.10 9.54
CA ALA A 105 7.47 -8.74 8.27
C ALA A 105 6.26 -9.14 7.44
N VAL A 106 5.26 -9.76 8.06
CA VAL A 106 4.03 -10.18 7.37
C VAL A 106 3.21 -8.98 6.90
N SER A 107 3.05 -7.96 7.75
CA SER A 107 2.36 -6.71 7.41
C SER A 107 3.06 -5.97 6.26
N GLY A 108 4.39 -5.88 6.29
CA GLY A 108 5.18 -5.29 5.21
C GLY A 108 5.01 -6.00 3.87
N MET A 109 5.00 -7.33 3.88
CA MET A 109 4.71 -8.13 2.68
C MET A 109 3.29 -7.88 2.15
N GLN A 110 2.30 -7.80 3.06
CA GLN A 110 0.91 -7.52 2.68
C GLN A 110 0.78 -6.14 2.04
N ASP A 111 1.41 -5.12 2.63
CA ASP A 111 1.43 -3.76 2.11
C ASP A 111 2.04 -3.73 0.71
N GLY A 112 3.29 -4.20 0.55
CA GLY A 112 3.97 -4.11 -0.73
C GLY A 112 3.35 -4.92 -1.85
N LEU A 113 2.81 -6.11 -1.56
CA LEU A 113 2.07 -6.88 -2.57
C LEU A 113 0.76 -6.16 -2.95
N ALA A 114 0.06 -5.60 -1.97
CA ALA A 114 -1.14 -4.81 -2.22
C ALA A 114 -0.82 -3.55 -3.04
N THR A 115 0.31 -2.90 -2.81
CA THR A 115 0.82 -1.76 -3.61
C THR A 115 1.11 -2.16 -5.05
N ALA A 116 1.86 -3.25 -5.26
CA ALA A 116 2.13 -3.74 -6.60
C ALA A 116 0.84 -4.06 -7.36
N LEU A 117 -0.10 -4.78 -6.73
CA LEU A 117 -1.39 -5.09 -7.34
C LEU A 117 -2.25 -3.84 -7.59
N GLY A 118 -2.30 -2.93 -6.61
CA GLY A 118 -3.02 -1.66 -6.70
C GLY A 118 -2.52 -0.76 -7.83
N SER A 119 -1.24 -0.89 -8.20
CA SER A 119 -0.63 -0.16 -9.32
C SER A 119 -0.89 -0.79 -10.69
N ILE A 120 -0.98 -2.13 -10.75
CA ILE A 120 -1.19 -2.86 -12.01
C ILE A 120 -2.62 -2.68 -12.51
N ILE A 121 -3.61 -2.71 -11.61
CA ILE A 121 -5.03 -2.66 -11.99
C ILE A 121 -5.35 -1.41 -12.84
N PRO A 122 -4.93 -0.18 -12.49
CA PRO A 122 -5.14 1.00 -13.34
C PRO A 122 -4.37 0.99 -14.65
N VAL A 123 -3.32 0.18 -14.80
CA VAL A 123 -2.52 0.09 -16.03
C VAL A 123 -3.09 -0.93 -17.02
N MET A 124 -3.87 -1.91 -16.55
CA MET A 124 -4.48 -2.95 -17.39
C MET A 124 -5.22 -2.44 -18.64
N PRO A 125 -5.98 -1.31 -18.62
CA PRO A 125 -6.68 -0.82 -19.81
C PRO A 125 -5.76 -0.52 -21.01
N PHE A 126 -4.50 -0.15 -20.76
CA PHE A 126 -3.53 0.18 -21.80
C PHE A 126 -3.09 -1.02 -22.64
N LEU A 127 -3.38 -2.25 -22.20
CA LEU A 127 -3.09 -3.48 -22.95
C LEU A 127 -4.13 -3.76 -24.05
N PHE A 128 -5.31 -3.16 -23.96
CA PHE A 128 -6.45 -3.53 -24.82
C PHE A 128 -7.13 -2.33 -25.50
N LEU A 129 -6.92 -1.11 -25.00
CA LEU A 129 -7.58 0.10 -25.47
C LEU A 129 -6.59 1.08 -26.10
N GLU A 130 -7.09 1.91 -27.01
CA GLU A 130 -6.32 3.04 -27.55
C GLU A 130 -5.98 4.06 -26.46
N LYS A 131 -4.85 4.77 -26.63
CA LYS A 131 -4.24 5.63 -25.60
C LYS A 131 -5.23 6.52 -24.86
N ASN A 132 -6.01 7.32 -25.60
CA ASN A 132 -6.91 8.31 -25.00
C ASN A 132 -8.04 7.64 -24.19
N MET A 133 -8.58 6.53 -24.71
CA MET A 133 -9.59 5.75 -23.99
C MET A 133 -9.01 5.05 -22.77
N ALA A 134 -7.81 4.47 -22.90
CA ALA A 134 -7.10 3.82 -21.80
C ALA A 134 -6.83 4.76 -20.63
N ILE A 135 -6.42 6.01 -20.90
CA ILE A 135 -6.22 7.04 -19.88
C ILE A 135 -7.52 7.33 -19.12
N MET A 136 -8.62 7.59 -19.84
CA MET A 136 -9.91 7.87 -19.20
C MET A 136 -10.41 6.69 -18.36
N VAL A 137 -10.30 5.47 -18.88
CA VAL A 137 -10.71 4.25 -18.18
C VAL A 137 -9.83 3.99 -16.95
N SER A 138 -8.52 4.21 -17.06
CA SER A 138 -7.58 4.08 -15.93
C SER A 138 -7.93 5.05 -14.80
N ILE A 139 -8.13 6.33 -15.12
CA ILE A 139 -8.55 7.34 -14.14
C ILE A 139 -9.87 6.93 -13.47
N ALA A 140 -10.86 6.51 -14.25
CA ALA A 140 -12.15 6.07 -13.72
C ALA A 140 -12.01 4.85 -12.80
N ILE A 141 -11.20 3.86 -13.18
CA ILE A 141 -10.90 2.67 -12.36
C ILE A 141 -10.23 3.08 -11.05
N THR A 142 -9.21 3.93 -11.09
CA THR A 142 -8.53 4.37 -9.86
C THR A 142 -9.50 5.10 -8.94
N LEU A 143 -10.27 6.06 -9.45
CA LEU A 143 -11.24 6.79 -8.61
C LEU A 143 -12.31 5.87 -8.04
N ALA A 144 -12.76 4.85 -8.80
CA ALA A 144 -13.69 3.84 -8.31
C ALA A 144 -13.06 2.97 -7.20
N ILE A 145 -11.80 2.55 -7.35
CA ILE A 145 -11.06 1.82 -6.30
C ILE A 145 -10.97 2.67 -5.03
N LEU A 146 -10.54 3.93 -5.15
CA LEU A 146 -10.42 4.85 -4.01
C LEU A 146 -11.77 5.09 -3.34
N PHE A 147 -12.84 5.27 -4.12
CA PHE A 147 -14.18 5.42 -3.57
C PHE A 147 -14.62 4.16 -2.81
N ALA A 148 -14.41 2.97 -3.39
CA ALA A 148 -14.75 1.70 -2.75
C ALA A 148 -13.97 1.47 -1.45
N LEU A 149 -12.67 1.77 -1.45
CA LEU A 149 -11.82 1.71 -0.25
C LEU A 149 -12.27 2.75 0.78
N GLY A 150 -12.64 3.95 0.38
CA GLY A 150 -13.15 4.97 1.28
C GLY A 150 -14.47 4.58 1.91
N VAL A 151 -15.40 3.98 1.15
CA VAL A 151 -16.63 3.40 1.70
C VAL A 151 -16.31 2.27 2.69
N PHE A 152 -15.33 1.43 2.38
CA PHE A 152 -14.91 0.35 3.27
C PHE A 152 -14.31 0.88 4.59
N ILE A 153 -13.42 1.86 4.53
CA ILE A 153 -12.85 2.53 5.69
C ILE A 153 -13.96 3.22 6.50
N GLY A 154 -14.87 3.95 5.84
CA GLY A 154 -16.01 4.59 6.49
C GLY A 154 -16.87 3.59 7.26
N LYS A 155 -17.08 2.39 6.72
CA LYS A 155 -17.81 1.31 7.40
C LYS A 155 -17.08 0.82 8.65
N ILE A 156 -15.76 0.64 8.59
CA ILE A 156 -14.93 0.21 9.73
C ILE A 156 -14.93 1.30 10.82
N SER A 157 -14.76 2.56 10.42
CA SER A 157 -14.68 3.71 11.32
C SER A 157 -16.03 4.21 11.84
N LYS A 158 -17.15 3.57 11.45
CA LYS A 158 -18.54 4.00 11.76
C LYS A 158 -18.82 5.45 11.36
N GLU A 159 -18.15 5.95 10.31
CA GLU A 159 -18.40 7.26 9.73
C GLU A 159 -19.47 7.18 8.62
N ASN A 160 -19.88 8.33 8.10
CA ASN A 160 -20.73 8.39 6.92
C ASN A 160 -19.99 7.84 5.69
N LEU A 161 -20.51 6.76 5.11
CA LEU A 161 -19.90 6.03 3.99
C LEU A 161 -19.65 6.92 2.76
N LYS A 162 -20.61 7.78 2.42
CA LYS A 162 -20.50 8.67 1.26
C LYS A 162 -19.41 9.73 1.48
N ILE A 163 -19.34 10.29 2.68
CA ILE A 163 -18.32 11.28 3.04
C ILE A 163 -16.94 10.64 3.00
N SER A 164 -16.78 9.44 3.56
CA SER A 164 -15.49 8.73 3.57
C SER A 164 -15.02 8.36 2.16
N GLY A 165 -15.93 7.82 1.32
CA GLY A 165 -15.66 7.59 -0.10
C GLY A 165 -15.26 8.87 -0.85
N LEU A 166 -16.00 9.96 -0.63
CA LEU A 166 -15.70 11.24 -1.30
C LEU A 166 -14.36 11.84 -0.84
N LYS A 167 -14.01 11.75 0.44
CA LYS A 167 -12.69 12.17 0.96
C LYS A 167 -11.55 11.48 0.19
N MET A 168 -11.70 10.18 -0.07
CA MET A 168 -10.70 9.41 -0.82
C MET A 168 -10.62 9.80 -2.30
N VAL A 169 -11.77 10.00 -2.95
CA VAL A 169 -11.82 10.49 -4.34
C VAL A 169 -11.18 11.87 -4.45
N LEU A 170 -11.44 12.78 -3.50
CA LEU A 170 -10.81 14.09 -3.47
C LEU A 170 -9.28 13.99 -3.41
N GLY A 171 -8.72 13.07 -2.62
CA GLY A 171 -7.29 12.78 -2.62
C GLY A 171 -6.77 12.34 -3.99
N GLY A 172 -7.48 11.43 -4.67
CA GLY A 172 -7.14 11.01 -6.03
C GLY A 172 -7.22 12.14 -7.06
N VAL A 173 -8.25 12.98 -6.98
CA VAL A 173 -8.40 14.16 -7.84
C VAL A 173 -7.27 15.17 -7.61
N MET A 174 -6.84 15.37 -6.36
CA MET A 174 -5.69 16.23 -6.06
C MET A 174 -4.40 15.70 -6.70
N VAL A 175 -4.13 14.39 -6.60
CA VAL A 175 -2.99 13.77 -7.30
C VAL A 175 -3.11 13.98 -8.81
N ALA A 176 -4.29 13.76 -9.38
CA ALA A 176 -4.52 13.96 -10.81
C ALA A 176 -4.25 15.40 -11.26
N ILE A 177 -4.72 16.39 -10.50
CA ILE A 177 -4.49 17.81 -10.80
C ILE A 177 -2.98 18.14 -10.74
N ILE A 178 -2.29 17.68 -9.69
CA ILE A 178 -0.86 17.93 -9.54
C ILE A 178 -0.06 17.26 -10.65
N SER A 179 -0.34 15.99 -10.96
CA SER A 179 0.33 15.26 -12.04
C SER A 179 0.07 15.86 -13.41
N PHE A 180 -1.16 16.33 -13.67
CA PHE A 180 -1.50 17.02 -14.92
C PHE A 180 -0.77 18.36 -15.04
N ALA A 181 -0.67 19.11 -13.93
CA ALA A 181 0.11 20.34 -13.92
C ALA A 181 1.58 20.04 -14.26
N ILE A 182 2.19 19.04 -13.63
CA ILE A 182 3.59 18.63 -13.89
C ILE A 182 3.78 18.25 -15.35
N GLU A 183 2.91 17.41 -15.92
CA GLU A 183 2.98 16.99 -17.33
C GLU A 183 2.95 18.18 -18.28
N ARG A 184 2.11 19.17 -18.00
CA ARG A 184 1.98 20.35 -18.87
C ARG A 184 3.17 21.30 -18.84
N PHE A 185 4.00 21.25 -17.79
CA PHE A 185 5.18 22.10 -17.64
C PHE A 185 6.46 21.50 -18.24
N ILE A 186 6.42 20.24 -18.70
CA ILE A 186 7.57 19.50 -19.25
C ILE A 186 7.30 19.22 -20.74
#